data_AF-A0A7R9B063-F1
#
_entry.id   AF-A0A7R9B063-F1
#
_cell.length_a   1.000
_cell.length_b   1.000
_cell.length_c   1.000
_cell.angle_alpha   90.00
_cell.angle_beta   90.00
_cell.angle_gamma   90.00
#
_symmetry.space_group_name_H-M   'P 1'
#
loop_
_entity.id
_entity.type
_entity.pdbx_description
1 polymer ?
#
loop_
_entity_poly.entity_id
_entity_poly.type
_entity_poly.pdbx_seq_one_letter_code
_entity_poly.pdbx_strand_id
1 'polypeptide(L)'
;MNDQSTSRYQNPQLVDQSLADEDVELLDSEEETGPRLKPVFVRKKDRVTVMEREREAVKQKQAELEAKKMAEERRKYTIKMVEDEIRKETTVKEGDEPSLNDVNTDDENDEVEYEAWKLRELKRIKRDREEREQVERERLETERLRNMTEEERRQELRNNPRQVTNKAMKGKYKFLQKYYHRGAFFMDRDDDMYKRDFSAATLEDHFDKTILPKVMQVKNFGRSGRTKYTHLVDQDTTQFDSPWISETAQNLKFHNNQAAGMKQVFDKPTVNKNRNK
;
A
#
# COMPACT_ATOMS: atom_id res chain seq x y z
N MET A 1 88.32 14.04 9.99
CA MET A 1 89.23 14.92 9.24
C MET A 1 88.34 15.84 8.43
N ASN A 2 88.03 17.03 8.97
CA ASN A 2 88.80 18.28 8.80
C ASN A 2 88.76 18.72 7.34
N ASP A 3 88.56 19.97 6.96
CA ASP A 3 88.31 21.23 7.65
C ASP A 3 87.98 22.24 6.52
N GLN A 4 87.25 23.29 6.89
CA GLN A 4 87.42 24.70 6.49
C GLN A 4 87.83 25.07 5.04
N SER A 5 87.16 26.06 4.45
CA SER A 5 87.79 27.38 4.25
C SER A 5 86.84 28.42 3.66
N THR A 6 86.93 29.60 4.27
CA THR A 6 86.27 30.89 4.10
C THR A 6 86.56 31.62 2.78
N SER A 7 85.53 32.33 2.29
CA SER A 7 85.45 33.74 1.84
C SER A 7 86.62 34.42 1.08
N ARG A 8 86.31 35.16 -0.01
CA ARG A 8 86.55 36.62 -0.11
C ARG A 8 86.01 37.28 -1.41
N TYR A 9 85.11 38.26 -1.21
CA TYR A 9 84.90 39.58 -1.85
C TYR A 9 85.30 39.84 -3.32
N GLN A 10 84.42 40.53 -4.09
CA GLN A 10 84.55 41.97 -4.39
C GLN A 10 83.41 42.50 -5.27
N ASN A 11 82.86 43.66 -4.88
CA ASN A 11 81.97 44.55 -5.63
C ASN A 11 82.85 45.57 -6.40
N PRO A 12 82.41 46.19 -7.52
CA PRO A 12 81.96 47.59 -7.36
C PRO A 12 80.95 48.15 -8.41
N GLN A 13 80.12 49.06 -7.88
CA GLN A 13 79.76 50.42 -8.35
C GLN A 13 78.74 50.71 -9.47
N LEU A 14 77.95 51.74 -9.12
CA LEU A 14 76.88 52.52 -9.74
C LEU A 14 77.40 53.72 -10.57
N VAL A 15 76.61 54.19 -11.55
CA VAL A 15 76.33 55.61 -11.92
C VAL A 15 75.01 55.61 -12.74
N ASP A 16 73.84 56.05 -12.27
CA ASP A 16 73.24 57.42 -12.13
C ASP A 16 72.93 58.19 -13.43
N GLN A 17 71.64 58.53 -13.67
CA GLN A 17 71.13 59.89 -13.99
C GLN A 17 69.59 59.96 -14.18
N SER A 18 68.91 60.70 -13.26
CA SER A 18 67.89 61.80 -13.41
C SER A 18 66.85 61.80 -14.57
N LEU A 19 65.59 62.29 -14.50
CA LEU A 19 64.85 63.26 -13.67
C LEU A 19 63.32 63.26 -14.06
N ALA A 20 62.41 63.64 -13.13
CA ALA A 20 61.12 64.39 -13.29
C ALA A 20 59.98 63.88 -14.22
N ASP A 21 58.66 63.99 -13.98
CA ASP A 21 57.80 64.64 -12.96
C ASP A 21 56.35 64.07 -13.05
N GLU A 22 55.65 64.08 -11.91
CA GLU A 22 54.20 64.28 -11.63
C GLU A 22 53.09 63.47 -12.36
N ASP A 23 52.36 62.61 -11.64
CA ASP A 23 51.02 62.91 -11.06
C ASP A 23 50.52 61.77 -10.15
N VAL A 24 49.82 62.12 -9.08
CA VAL A 24 49.55 61.30 -7.89
C VAL A 24 48.03 61.11 -7.75
N GLU A 25 47.54 59.89 -7.99
CA GLU A 25 46.28 59.43 -7.39
C GLU A 25 46.49 58.09 -6.70
N LEU A 26 46.71 58.19 -5.38
CA LEU A 26 46.76 57.09 -4.42
C LEU A 26 45.36 56.50 -4.24
N LEU A 27 45.10 55.37 -4.89
CA LEU A 27 44.12 54.39 -4.42
C LEU A 27 44.90 53.23 -3.79
N ASP A 28 44.97 53.30 -2.46
CA ASP A 28 45.52 52.30 -1.54
C ASP A 28 44.83 50.95 -1.76
N SER A 29 45.41 50.13 -2.63
CA SER A 29 45.06 48.72 -2.78
C SER A 29 45.72 47.98 -1.63
N GLU A 30 45.06 47.93 -0.47
CA GLU A 30 45.49 47.10 0.64
C GLU A 30 45.75 45.67 0.15
N GLU A 31 47.01 45.31 0.30
CA GLU A 31 47.63 44.07 -0.09
C GLU A 31 47.09 42.95 0.79
N GLU A 32 46.17 42.12 0.29
CA GLU A 32 45.86 40.83 0.92
C GLU A 32 47.04 39.88 0.67
N THR A 33 48.15 40.12 1.35
CA THR A 33 49.31 39.22 1.44
C THR A 33 48.97 38.07 2.38
N GLY A 34 48.06 37.19 1.97
CA GLY A 34 47.86 35.90 2.63
C GLY A 34 49.15 35.06 2.59
N PRO A 35 49.34 34.11 3.52
CA PRO A 35 50.50 33.21 3.52
C PRO A 35 50.65 32.54 2.15
N ARG A 36 51.74 32.83 1.42
CA ARG A 36 51.99 32.18 0.13
C ARG A 36 52.18 30.67 0.37
N LEU A 37 51.20 29.87 -0.05
CA LEU A 37 51.29 28.41 0.04
C LEU A 37 52.50 27.93 -0.76
N LYS A 38 53.33 27.09 -0.13
CA LYS A 38 54.45 26.42 -0.80
C LYS A 38 53.92 25.68 -2.04
N PRO A 39 54.49 25.87 -3.24
CA PRO A 39 54.03 25.15 -4.41
C PRO A 39 54.30 23.66 -4.21
N VAL A 40 53.22 22.87 -4.16
CA VAL A 40 53.26 21.41 -4.13
C VAL A 40 53.06 20.91 -5.55
N PHE A 41 53.91 19.98 -6.00
CA PHE A 41 53.77 19.39 -7.31
C PHE A 41 52.51 18.52 -7.38
N VAL A 42 51.51 19.00 -8.13
CA VAL A 42 50.26 18.27 -8.38
C VAL A 42 50.42 17.42 -9.65
N ARG A 43 50.01 16.15 -9.57
CA ARG A 43 50.06 15.20 -10.70
C ARG A 43 49.22 15.73 -11.87
N LYS A 44 49.59 15.42 -13.12
CA LYS A 44 48.93 15.96 -14.34
C LYS A 44 47.41 15.77 -14.37
N LYS A 45 46.89 14.70 -13.77
CA LYS A 45 45.45 14.39 -13.73
C LYS A 45 44.67 15.23 -12.70
N ASP A 46 45.34 15.78 -11.71
CA ASP A 46 44.73 16.52 -10.60
C ASP A 46 44.90 18.05 -10.79
N ARG A 47 45.49 18.47 -11.92
CA ARG A 47 45.64 19.88 -12.30
C ARG A 47 44.39 20.35 -13.02
N VAL A 48 43.43 20.91 -12.26
CA VAL A 48 42.26 21.58 -12.85
C VAL A 48 42.73 22.72 -13.73
N THR A 49 42.42 22.65 -15.02
CA THR A 49 42.71 23.74 -15.96
C THR A 49 41.73 24.88 -15.75
N VAL A 50 42.17 26.13 -15.94
CA VAL A 50 41.31 27.32 -15.73
C VAL A 50 40.00 27.23 -16.52
N MET A 51 40.03 26.61 -17.72
CA MET A 51 38.83 26.38 -18.54
C MET A 51 37.85 25.35 -17.96
N GLU A 52 38.33 24.32 -17.24
CA GLU A 52 37.47 23.31 -16.61
C GLU A 52 36.72 23.90 -15.42
N ARG A 53 37.39 24.74 -14.63
CA ARG A 53 36.79 25.51 -13.53
C ARG A 53 35.71 26.48 -14.03
N GLU A 54 35.95 27.17 -15.14
CA GLU A 54 34.95 28.06 -15.76
C GLU A 54 33.74 27.28 -16.27
N ARG A 55 33.94 26.10 -16.88
CA ARG A 55 32.85 25.25 -17.36
C ARG A 55 31.98 24.71 -16.22
N GLU A 56 32.57 24.31 -15.10
CA GLU A 56 31.83 23.90 -13.91
C GLU A 56 31.06 25.05 -13.26
N ALA A 57 31.66 26.25 -13.20
CA ALA A 57 30.98 27.44 -12.69
C ALA A 57 29.78 27.85 -13.54
N VAL A 58 29.88 27.75 -14.87
CA VAL A 58 28.75 28.00 -15.78
C VAL A 58 27.65 26.95 -15.59
N LYS A 59 28.01 25.67 -15.44
CA LYS A 59 27.04 24.59 -15.20
C LYS A 59 26.32 24.75 -13.87
N GLN A 60 27.01 25.18 -12.81
CA GLN A 60 26.41 25.48 -11.51
C GLN A 60 25.43 26.66 -11.59
N LYS A 61 25.82 27.75 -12.27
CA LYS A 61 24.93 28.91 -12.49
C LYS A 61 23.68 28.54 -13.30
N GLN A 62 23.81 27.66 -14.30
CA GLN A 62 22.66 27.16 -15.07
C GLN A 62 21.72 26.31 -14.20
N ALA A 63 22.27 25.40 -13.38
CA ALA A 63 21.47 24.58 -12.47
C ALA A 63 20.74 25.43 -11.41
N GLU A 64 21.37 26.48 -10.90
CA GLU A 64 20.75 27.41 -9.95
C GLU A 64 19.60 28.21 -10.60
N LEU A 65 19.78 28.69 -11.83
CA LEU A 65 18.73 29.36 -12.60
C LEU A 65 17.55 28.45 -12.91
N GLU A 66 17.80 27.19 -13.28
CA GLU A 66 16.76 26.19 -13.50
C GLU A 66 15.99 25.85 -12.22
N ALA A 67 16.71 25.68 -11.09
CA ALA A 67 16.08 25.46 -9.80
C ALA A 67 15.19 26.63 -9.37
N LYS A 68 15.64 27.87 -9.62
CA LYS A 68 14.86 29.08 -9.34
C LYS A 68 13.62 29.17 -10.24
N LYS A 69 13.74 28.86 -11.53
CA LYS A 69 12.59 28.80 -12.46
C LYS A 69 11.56 27.76 -12.01
N MET A 70 11.99 26.56 -11.65
CA MET A 70 11.11 25.50 -11.15
C MET A 70 10.40 25.88 -9.85
N ALA A 71 11.06 26.61 -8.95
CA ALA A 71 10.45 27.12 -7.73
C ALA A 71 9.40 28.22 -8.03
N GLU A 72 9.69 29.12 -8.96
CA GLU A 72 8.75 30.14 -9.42
C GLU A 72 7.53 29.54 -10.13
N GLU A 73 7.73 28.51 -10.95
CA GLU A 73 6.63 27.77 -11.61
C GLU A 73 5.73 27.06 -10.60
N ARG A 74 6.32 26.40 -9.59
CA ARG A 74 5.55 25.80 -8.48
C ARG A 74 4.72 26.85 -7.75
N ARG A 75 5.31 28.00 -7.43
CA ARG A 75 4.61 29.11 -6.76
C ARG A 75 3.46 29.65 -7.61
N LYS A 76 3.68 29.87 -8.91
CA LYS A 76 2.63 30.30 -9.84
C LYS A 76 1.51 29.28 -9.96
N TYR A 77 1.86 28.00 -10.05
CA TYR A 77 0.90 26.90 -10.12
C TYR A 77 0.04 26.83 -8.84
N THR A 78 0.65 26.94 -7.66
CA THR A 78 -0.11 26.94 -6.39
C THR A 78 -1.04 28.15 -6.28
N ILE A 79 -0.60 29.33 -6.72
CA ILE A 79 -1.45 30.54 -6.70
C ILE A 79 -2.61 30.38 -7.66
N LYS A 80 -2.38 29.86 -8.87
CA LYS A 80 -3.43 29.60 -9.86
C LYS A 80 -4.47 28.59 -9.34
N MET A 81 -4.02 27.52 -8.69
CA MET A 81 -4.94 26.53 -8.10
C MET A 81 -5.83 27.16 -7.03
N VAL A 82 -5.28 28.02 -6.17
CA VAL A 82 -6.05 28.76 -5.16
C VAL A 82 -7.01 29.76 -5.82
N GLU A 83 -6.57 30.47 -6.87
CA GLU A 83 -7.44 31.39 -7.62
C GLU A 83 -8.60 30.65 -8.30
N ASP A 84 -8.34 29.49 -8.90
CA ASP A 84 -9.36 28.64 -9.51
C ASP A 84 -10.36 28.11 -8.46
N GLU A 85 -9.90 27.78 -7.25
CA GLU A 85 -10.76 27.36 -6.13
C GLU A 85 -11.64 28.52 -5.64
N ILE A 86 -11.06 29.71 -5.45
CA ILE A 86 -11.82 30.91 -5.04
C ILE A 86 -12.85 31.27 -6.11
N ARG A 87 -12.48 31.23 -7.40
CA ARG A 87 -13.43 31.47 -8.50
C ARG A 87 -14.58 30.48 -8.46
N LYS A 88 -14.30 29.18 -8.30
CA LYS A 88 -15.35 28.16 -8.16
C LYS A 88 -16.25 28.42 -6.96
N GLU A 89 -15.69 28.72 -5.79
CA GLU A 89 -16.49 29.04 -4.60
C GLU A 89 -17.37 30.28 -4.79
N THR A 90 -16.89 31.31 -5.49
CA THR A 90 -17.69 32.50 -5.80
C THR A 90 -18.78 32.22 -6.83
N THR A 91 -18.50 31.44 -7.88
CA THR A 91 -19.49 31.09 -8.90
C THR A 91 -20.53 30.11 -8.39
N VAL A 92 -20.16 29.19 -7.50
CA VAL A 92 -21.10 28.26 -6.87
C VAL A 92 -22.03 29.03 -5.92
N LYS A 93 -21.53 30.04 -5.19
CA LYS A 93 -22.38 30.89 -4.34
C LYS A 93 -23.37 31.75 -5.11
N GLU A 94 -23.08 32.13 -6.35
CA GLU A 94 -24.03 32.86 -7.22
C GLU A 94 -25.01 31.95 -7.98
N GLY A 95 -24.72 30.65 -8.11
CA GLY A 95 -25.57 29.68 -8.82
C GLY A 95 -26.43 28.77 -7.94
N ASP A 96 -26.26 28.84 -6.62
CA ASP A 96 -26.95 27.97 -5.64
C ASP A 96 -28.04 28.72 -4.84
N GLU A 97 -28.41 29.93 -5.26
CA GLU A 97 -29.70 30.50 -4.87
C GLU A 97 -30.80 29.87 -5.74
N PRO A 98 -31.83 29.24 -5.14
CA PRO A 98 -32.95 28.70 -5.91
C PRO A 98 -33.65 29.87 -6.63
N SER A 99 -33.41 29.98 -7.94
CA SER A 99 -34.06 30.98 -8.78
C SER A 99 -35.55 30.66 -8.87
N LEU A 100 -36.42 31.67 -8.87
CA LEU A 100 -37.87 31.46 -9.09
C LEU A 100 -38.18 30.79 -10.45
N ASN A 101 -37.22 30.74 -11.37
CA ASN A 101 -37.32 30.04 -12.66
C ASN A 101 -36.81 28.57 -12.62
N ASP A 102 -36.26 28.08 -11.51
CA ASP A 102 -35.90 26.65 -11.33
C ASP A 102 -37.14 25.77 -11.08
N VAL A 103 -38.28 26.39 -10.79
CA VAL A 103 -39.57 25.70 -10.69
C VAL A 103 -40.12 25.56 -12.10
N ASN A 104 -39.80 24.43 -12.74
CA ASN A 104 -40.38 24.05 -14.02
C ASN A 104 -41.91 23.96 -13.86
N THR A 105 -42.62 24.97 -14.36
CA THR A 105 -44.07 25.17 -14.24
C THR A 105 -44.82 24.66 -15.46
N ASP A 106 -44.15 23.87 -16.30
CA ASP A 106 -44.72 23.27 -17.50
C ASP A 106 -45.44 21.96 -17.16
N ASP A 107 -46.77 21.96 -17.33
CA ASP A 107 -47.72 20.87 -17.05
C ASP A 107 -47.61 19.70 -18.07
N GLU A 108 -46.58 19.71 -18.93
CA GLU A 108 -46.33 18.68 -19.96
C GLU A 108 -45.60 17.42 -19.42
N ASN A 109 -45.29 17.34 -18.13
CA ASN A 109 -44.53 16.24 -17.52
C ASN A 109 -45.39 15.12 -16.89
N ASP A 110 -46.72 15.24 -16.91
CA ASP A 110 -47.67 14.26 -16.33
C ASP A 110 -47.51 12.85 -16.93
N GLU A 111 -47.19 12.76 -18.22
CA GLU A 111 -46.96 11.47 -18.89
C GLU A 111 -45.70 10.77 -18.35
N VAL A 112 -44.62 11.51 -18.14
CA VAL A 112 -43.36 10.98 -17.57
C VAL A 112 -43.55 10.56 -16.12
N GLU A 113 -44.31 11.33 -15.35
CA GLU A 113 -44.64 10.98 -13.97
C GLU A 113 -45.55 9.74 -13.88
N TYR A 114 -46.53 9.63 -14.79
CA TYR A 114 -47.39 8.45 -14.92
C TYR A 114 -46.60 7.21 -15.33
N GLU A 115 -45.67 7.34 -16.28
CA GLU A 115 -44.76 6.27 -16.66
C GLU A 115 -43.82 5.88 -15.51
N ALA A 116 -43.27 6.86 -14.78
CA ALA A 116 -42.46 6.61 -13.60
C ALA A 116 -43.25 5.90 -12.49
N TRP A 117 -44.52 6.27 -12.30
CA TRP A 117 -45.43 5.58 -11.39
C TRP A 117 -45.68 4.13 -11.85
N LYS A 118 -45.98 3.92 -13.13
CA LYS A 118 -46.17 2.59 -13.72
C LYS A 118 -44.93 1.73 -13.58
N LEU A 119 -43.73 2.30 -13.74
CA LEU A 119 -42.46 1.61 -13.53
C LEU A 119 -42.24 1.24 -12.06
N ARG A 120 -42.60 2.11 -11.11
CA ARG A 120 -42.55 1.79 -9.68
C ARG A 120 -43.50 0.64 -9.32
N GLU A 121 -44.71 0.67 -9.86
CA GLU A 121 -45.72 -0.37 -9.63
C GLU A 121 -45.29 -1.70 -10.25
N LEU A 122 -44.82 -1.68 -11.51
CA LEU A 122 -44.25 -2.87 -12.16
C LEU A 122 -43.04 -3.42 -11.40
N LYS A 123 -42.15 -2.57 -10.86
CA LYS A 123 -41.03 -3.00 -10.02
C LYS A 123 -41.51 -3.66 -8.72
N ARG A 124 -42.61 -3.20 -8.13
CA ARG A 124 -43.20 -3.83 -6.94
C ARG A 124 -43.73 -5.22 -7.27
N ILE A 125 -44.57 -5.33 -8.30
CA ILE A 125 -45.11 -6.62 -8.76
C ILE A 125 -43.98 -7.58 -9.15
N LYS A 126 -42.94 -7.08 -9.82
CA LYS A 126 -41.76 -7.86 -10.20
C LYS A 126 -41.03 -8.39 -8.97
N ARG A 127 -40.81 -7.57 -7.93
CA ARG A 127 -40.14 -8.00 -6.69
C ARG A 127 -40.90 -9.14 -6.02
N ASP A 128 -42.22 -9.02 -5.88
CA ASP A 128 -43.04 -10.03 -5.22
C ASP A 128 -43.12 -11.34 -6.03
N ARG A 129 -43.02 -11.25 -7.36
CA ARG A 129 -42.93 -12.42 -8.25
C ARG A 129 -41.55 -13.05 -8.20
N GLU A 130 -40.50 -12.25 -8.22
CA GLU A 130 -39.11 -12.67 -8.18
C GLU A 130 -38.76 -13.32 -6.84
N GLU A 131 -39.27 -12.82 -5.71
CA GLU A 131 -39.10 -13.44 -4.40
C GLU A 131 -39.71 -14.85 -4.38
N ARG A 132 -40.95 -15.01 -4.88
CA ARG A 132 -41.58 -16.33 -5.00
C ARG A 132 -40.81 -17.28 -5.93
N GLU A 133 -40.35 -16.77 -7.07
CA GLU A 133 -39.55 -17.55 -8.01
C GLU A 133 -38.19 -17.94 -7.41
N GLN A 134 -37.55 -17.06 -6.62
CA GLN A 134 -36.30 -17.36 -5.92
C GLN A 134 -36.50 -18.49 -4.91
N VAL A 135 -37.56 -18.46 -4.10
CA VAL A 135 -37.84 -19.55 -3.15
C VAL A 135 -38.04 -20.89 -3.87
N GLU A 136 -38.79 -20.91 -4.97
CA GLU A 136 -38.97 -22.14 -5.76
C GLU A 136 -37.67 -22.59 -6.43
N ARG A 137 -36.85 -21.65 -6.92
CA ARG A 137 -35.53 -21.95 -7.50
C ARG A 137 -34.58 -22.54 -6.47
N GLU A 138 -34.50 -21.96 -5.27
CA GLU A 138 -33.69 -22.48 -4.15
C GLU A 138 -34.16 -23.86 -3.71
N ARG A 139 -35.48 -24.10 -3.72
CA ARG A 139 -36.06 -25.41 -3.43
C ARG A 139 -35.66 -26.45 -4.46
N LEU A 140 -35.77 -26.11 -5.76
CA LEU A 140 -35.37 -26.98 -6.86
C LEU A 140 -33.85 -27.23 -6.87
N GLU A 141 -33.03 -26.23 -6.55
CA GLU A 141 -31.58 -26.38 -6.42
C GLU A 141 -31.24 -27.29 -5.23
N THR A 142 -31.90 -27.11 -4.09
CA THR A 142 -31.74 -27.98 -2.92
C THR A 142 -32.12 -29.42 -3.25
N GLU A 143 -33.23 -29.63 -3.95
CA GLU A 143 -33.66 -30.97 -4.38
C GLU A 143 -32.70 -31.58 -5.40
N ARG A 144 -32.21 -30.79 -6.36
CA ARG A 144 -31.14 -31.19 -7.28
C ARG A 144 -29.91 -31.64 -6.50
N LEU A 145 -29.38 -30.83 -5.58
CA LEU A 145 -28.21 -31.17 -4.76
C LEU A 145 -28.42 -32.40 -3.87
N ARG A 146 -29.66 -32.66 -3.43
CA ARG A 146 -30.03 -33.87 -2.67
C ARG A 146 -30.14 -35.12 -3.55
N ASN A 147 -30.34 -34.96 -4.85
CA ASN A 147 -30.43 -36.05 -5.82
C ASN A 147 -29.10 -36.33 -6.52
N MET A 148 -28.18 -35.37 -6.57
CA MET A 148 -26.81 -35.54 -7.06
C MET A 148 -25.98 -36.46 -6.15
N THR A 149 -25.06 -37.21 -6.75
CA THR A 149 -24.09 -38.03 -6.00
C THR A 149 -22.99 -37.16 -5.38
N GLU A 150 -22.29 -37.69 -4.37
CA GLU A 150 -21.21 -36.96 -3.69
C GLU A 150 -20.02 -36.64 -4.63
N GLU A 151 -19.77 -37.50 -5.63
CA GLU A 151 -18.71 -37.30 -6.61
C GLU A 151 -19.03 -36.15 -7.56
N GLU A 152 -20.27 -36.10 -8.08
CA GLU A 152 -20.74 -35.00 -8.91
C GLU A 152 -20.81 -33.69 -8.12
N ARG A 153 -21.22 -33.73 -6.85
CA ARG A 153 -21.22 -32.55 -5.96
C ARG A 153 -19.81 -31.98 -5.78
N ARG A 154 -18.79 -32.83 -5.64
CA ARG A 154 -17.39 -32.41 -5.54
C ARG A 154 -16.89 -31.79 -6.83
N GLN A 155 -17.26 -32.35 -7.99
CA GLN A 155 -16.92 -31.80 -9.30
C GLN A 155 -17.62 -30.45 -9.53
N GLU A 156 -18.91 -30.33 -9.19
CA GLU A 156 -19.67 -29.09 -9.30
C GLU A 156 -19.10 -28.00 -8.39
N LEU A 157 -18.72 -28.32 -7.15
CA LEU A 157 -18.05 -27.39 -6.24
C LEU A 157 -16.65 -26.98 -6.75
N ARG A 158 -15.95 -27.87 -7.45
CA ARG A 158 -14.65 -27.57 -8.08
C ARG A 158 -14.81 -26.64 -9.28
N ASN A 159 -15.84 -26.87 -10.10
CA ASN A 159 -16.14 -26.06 -11.28
C ASN A 159 -16.78 -24.71 -10.90
N ASN A 160 -17.58 -24.70 -9.84
CA ASN A 160 -18.28 -23.53 -9.31
C ASN A 160 -17.93 -23.34 -7.82
N PRO A 161 -16.73 -22.80 -7.52
CA PRO A 161 -16.34 -22.55 -6.14
C PRO A 161 -17.26 -21.49 -5.51
N ARG A 162 -17.61 -21.66 -4.23
CA ARG A 162 -18.44 -20.69 -3.49
C ARG A 162 -17.76 -19.32 -3.52
N GLN A 163 -18.40 -18.35 -4.17
CA GLN A 163 -17.92 -16.98 -4.21
C GLN A 163 -18.23 -16.31 -2.87
N VAL A 164 -17.18 -15.93 -2.15
CA VAL A 164 -17.30 -15.13 -0.91
C VAL A 164 -16.98 -13.70 -1.28
N THR A 165 -18.00 -12.85 -1.35
CA THR A 165 -17.88 -11.43 -1.73
C THR A 165 -17.00 -10.66 -0.74
N ASN A 166 -17.22 -10.89 0.56
CA ASN A 166 -16.50 -10.21 1.65
C ASN A 166 -15.25 -10.99 2.13
N LYS A 167 -14.48 -11.56 1.20
CA LYS A 167 -13.26 -12.31 1.52
C LYS A 167 -12.12 -11.35 1.86
N ALA A 168 -11.82 -11.19 3.15
CA ALA A 168 -10.66 -10.41 3.59
C ALA A 168 -9.35 -11.06 3.14
N MET A 169 -8.39 -10.24 2.72
CA MET A 169 -7.01 -10.65 2.55
C MET A 169 -6.44 -10.92 3.94
N LYS A 170 -6.30 -12.21 4.31
CA LYS A 170 -5.72 -12.61 5.60
C LYS A 170 -4.20 -12.73 5.42
N GLY A 171 -3.45 -11.86 6.07
CA GLY A 171 -2.00 -11.94 6.16
C GLY A 171 -1.53 -13.07 7.07
N LYS A 172 -0.20 -13.29 7.09
CA LYS A 172 0.44 -14.26 7.97
C LYS A 172 0.60 -13.66 9.37
N TYR A 173 -0.03 -14.27 10.36
CA TYR A 173 0.14 -13.86 11.77
C TYR A 173 1.56 -14.12 12.27
N LYS A 174 2.05 -13.20 13.11
CA LYS A 174 3.27 -13.37 13.89
C LYS A 174 3.05 -14.36 15.04
N PHE A 175 4.14 -14.91 15.56
CA PHE A 175 4.09 -15.83 16.70
C PHE A 175 3.45 -15.17 17.93
N LEU A 176 2.45 -15.82 18.52
CA LEU A 176 1.65 -15.33 19.65
C LEU A 176 0.90 -14.00 19.42
N GLN A 177 0.69 -13.60 18.17
CA GLN A 177 -0.12 -12.43 17.84
C GLN A 177 -1.58 -12.62 18.26
N LYS A 178 -2.20 -11.56 18.79
CA LYS A 178 -3.61 -11.57 19.17
C LYS A 178 -4.50 -11.57 17.93
N TYR A 179 -5.41 -12.54 17.89
CA TYR A 179 -6.47 -12.56 16.89
C TYR A 179 -7.58 -11.58 17.25
N TYR A 180 -7.94 -10.74 16.30
CA TYR A 180 -9.13 -9.88 16.35
C TYR A 180 -10.16 -10.42 15.36
N HIS A 181 -11.33 -10.79 15.87
CA HIS A 181 -12.45 -11.22 15.03
C HIS A 181 -13.10 -9.96 14.43
N ARG A 182 -13.24 -9.89 13.10
CA ARG A 182 -13.84 -8.74 12.38
C ARG A 182 -15.32 -8.52 12.70
N GLY A 183 -15.99 -9.52 13.27
CA GLY A 183 -17.43 -9.55 13.51
C GLY A 183 -18.13 -10.42 12.47
N ALA A 184 -19.28 -10.98 12.84
CA ALA A 184 -20.14 -11.77 11.93
C ALA A 184 -21.40 -11.00 11.54
N PHE A 185 -21.84 -10.09 12.40
CA PHE A 185 -22.95 -9.17 12.13
C PHE A 185 -22.49 -8.15 11.08
N PHE A 186 -23.35 -7.82 10.11
CA PHE A 186 -23.13 -6.83 9.04
C PHE A 186 -22.23 -7.26 7.86
N MET A 187 -21.83 -8.53 7.76
CA MET A 187 -21.05 -9.01 6.60
C MET A 187 -21.87 -9.16 5.31
N ASP A 188 -23.20 -8.99 5.37
CA ASP A 188 -24.10 -9.03 4.21
C ASP A 188 -23.93 -7.81 3.30
N ARG A 189 -23.46 -6.69 3.87
CA ARG A 189 -23.14 -5.49 3.09
C ARG A 189 -21.73 -5.60 2.56
N ASP A 190 -21.58 -5.38 1.26
CA ASP A 190 -20.27 -5.43 0.60
C ASP A 190 -19.54 -4.08 0.73
N ASP A 191 -19.28 -3.66 1.98
CA ASP A 191 -18.55 -2.43 2.25
C ASP A 191 -17.03 -2.67 2.20
N ASP A 192 -16.31 -1.76 1.54
CA ASP A 192 -14.85 -1.86 1.39
C ASP A 192 -14.09 -1.85 2.71
N MET A 193 -14.68 -1.28 3.77
CA MET A 193 -14.11 -1.31 5.12
C MET A 193 -13.89 -2.75 5.60
N TYR A 194 -14.78 -3.68 5.27
CA TYR A 194 -14.64 -5.06 5.68
C TYR A 194 -13.57 -5.77 4.87
N LYS A 195 -13.32 -5.42 3.61
CA LYS A 195 -12.29 -6.08 2.78
C LYS A 195 -10.85 -5.81 3.24
N ARG A 196 -10.65 -4.88 4.17
CA ARG A 196 -9.34 -4.51 4.73
C ARG A 196 -8.68 -5.69 5.47
N ASP A 197 -7.36 -5.61 5.58
CA ASP A 197 -6.58 -6.58 6.34
C ASP A 197 -6.68 -6.29 7.86
N PHE A 198 -7.36 -7.19 8.58
CA PHE A 198 -7.48 -7.16 10.05
C PHE A 198 -6.45 -8.07 10.76
N SER A 199 -5.53 -8.67 10.00
CA SER A 199 -4.47 -9.54 10.53
C SER A 199 -3.16 -8.79 10.83
N ALA A 200 -3.13 -7.47 10.64
CA ALA A 200 -1.97 -6.66 10.97
C ALA A 200 -1.62 -6.75 12.46
N ALA A 201 -0.31 -6.68 12.76
CA ALA A 201 0.18 -6.67 14.13
C ALA A 201 -0.21 -5.37 14.83
N THR A 202 -0.79 -5.47 16.03
CA THR A 202 -1.27 -4.31 16.79
C THR A 202 -0.54 -4.23 18.13
N LEU A 203 -0.25 -3.00 18.59
CA LEU A 203 0.41 -2.71 19.87
C LEU A 203 1.64 -3.60 20.15
N GLU A 204 1.54 -4.50 21.13
CA GLU A 204 2.59 -5.39 21.62
C GLU A 204 3.03 -6.45 20.60
N ASP A 205 2.27 -6.68 19.54
CA ASP A 205 2.57 -7.70 18.53
C ASP A 205 3.49 -7.20 17.40
N HIS A 206 3.92 -5.92 17.46
CA HIS A 206 4.95 -5.42 16.54
C HIS A 206 6.29 -6.15 16.74
N PHE A 207 6.61 -6.48 17.99
CA PHE A 207 7.84 -7.19 18.37
C PHE A 207 7.75 -8.68 18.04
N ASP A 208 8.85 -9.25 17.57
CA ASP A 208 8.94 -10.68 17.28
C ASP A 208 9.12 -11.48 18.58
N LYS A 209 8.10 -12.27 18.95
CA LYS A 209 8.12 -13.06 20.19
C LYS A 209 8.89 -14.36 20.05
N THR A 210 9.38 -14.71 18.86
CA THR A 210 10.17 -15.93 18.64
C THR A 210 11.59 -15.84 19.21
N ILE A 211 12.17 -14.63 19.23
CA ILE A 211 13.50 -14.41 19.79
C ILE A 211 13.54 -14.46 21.33
N LEU A 212 12.37 -14.53 21.97
CA LEU A 212 12.27 -14.67 23.42
C LEU A 212 12.69 -16.08 23.86
N PRO A 213 13.26 -16.25 25.07
CA PRO A 213 13.51 -17.56 25.64
C PRO A 213 12.23 -18.40 25.72
N LYS A 214 12.33 -19.73 25.57
CA LYS A 214 11.17 -20.64 25.50
C LYS A 214 10.20 -20.49 26.68
N VAL A 215 10.71 -20.18 27.88
CA VAL A 215 9.89 -19.95 29.08
C VAL A 215 9.00 -18.71 28.97
N MET A 216 9.45 -17.71 28.20
CA MET A 216 8.73 -16.45 27.92
C MET A 216 7.90 -16.50 26.63
N GLN A 217 8.05 -17.53 25.79
CA GLN A 217 7.25 -17.78 24.58
C GLN A 217 5.84 -18.26 24.91
N VAL A 218 5.16 -17.53 25.81
CA VAL A 218 3.84 -17.86 26.33
C VAL A 218 3.02 -16.60 26.45
N LYS A 219 1.71 -16.71 26.26
CA LYS A 219 0.80 -15.57 26.42
C LYS A 219 0.72 -15.19 27.90
N ASN A 220 0.73 -13.89 28.21
CA ASN A 220 0.58 -13.35 29.56
C ASN A 220 1.62 -13.89 30.57
N PHE A 221 2.90 -13.95 30.17
CA PHE A 221 4.00 -14.33 31.06
C PHE A 221 3.99 -13.48 32.35
N GLY A 222 4.14 -14.13 33.51
CA GLY A 222 4.15 -13.48 34.82
C GLY A 222 2.78 -13.09 35.41
N ARG A 223 1.65 -13.38 34.75
CA ARG A 223 0.30 -13.10 35.27
C ARG A 223 -0.31 -14.32 35.99
N SER A 224 -1.01 -14.08 37.10
CA SER A 224 -1.61 -15.11 37.97
C SER A 224 -2.75 -15.93 37.34
N GLY A 225 -3.30 -15.51 36.19
CA GLY A 225 -4.35 -16.21 35.44
C GLY A 225 -3.87 -16.93 34.18
N ARG A 226 -2.57 -17.23 34.06
CA ARG A 226 -2.01 -17.84 32.85
C ARG A 226 -2.44 -19.30 32.69
N THR A 227 -2.93 -19.65 31.51
CA THR A 227 -3.25 -21.04 31.13
C THR A 227 -1.98 -21.89 30.95
N LYS A 228 -2.05 -23.18 31.28
CA LYS A 228 -0.94 -24.14 31.07
C LYS A 228 -0.65 -24.41 29.59
N TYR A 229 -1.70 -24.38 28.76
CA TYR A 229 -1.61 -24.55 27.30
C TYR A 229 -1.06 -23.29 26.62
N THR A 230 -0.18 -23.48 25.65
CA THR A 230 0.60 -22.44 24.96
C THR A 230 -0.11 -21.95 23.69
N HIS A 231 -0.08 -22.73 22.62
CA HIS A 231 -0.74 -22.46 21.35
C HIS A 231 -1.10 -23.78 20.66
N LEU A 232 -2.12 -23.76 19.80
CA LEU A 232 -2.66 -24.98 19.16
C LEU A 232 -1.58 -25.78 18.45
N VAL A 233 -0.67 -25.11 17.74
CA VAL A 233 0.44 -25.76 17.01
C VAL A 233 1.37 -26.58 17.91
N ASP A 234 1.55 -26.20 19.18
CA ASP A 234 2.40 -26.95 20.13
C ASP A 234 1.70 -28.20 20.66
N GLN A 235 0.37 -28.21 20.59
CA GLN A 235 -0.50 -29.27 21.09
C GLN A 235 -1.08 -30.11 19.94
N ASP A 236 -0.78 -29.74 18.71
CA ASP A 236 -1.24 -30.41 17.52
C ASP A 236 -0.42 -31.69 17.32
N THR A 237 -1.07 -32.82 17.51
CA THR A 237 -0.47 -34.15 17.35
C THR A 237 -0.72 -34.75 15.97
N THR A 238 -1.29 -33.97 15.03
CA THR A 238 -1.50 -34.45 13.66
C THR A 238 -0.17 -34.78 12.99
N GLN A 239 -0.06 -36.03 12.54
CA GLN A 239 1.10 -36.51 11.80
C GLN A 239 0.86 -36.29 10.30
N PHE A 240 1.31 -35.16 9.77
CA PHE A 240 1.15 -34.83 8.35
C PHE A 240 1.84 -35.82 7.40
N ASP A 241 2.83 -36.57 7.89
CA ASP A 241 3.54 -37.63 7.15
C ASP A 241 2.85 -39.00 7.25
N SER A 242 1.64 -39.05 7.82
CA SER A 242 0.89 -40.31 7.92
C SER A 242 0.49 -40.78 6.51
N PRO A 243 0.83 -42.03 6.12
CA PRO A 243 0.44 -42.58 4.83
C PRO A 243 -1.08 -42.54 4.59
N TRP A 244 -1.90 -42.56 5.65
CA TRP A 244 -3.36 -42.49 5.60
C TRP A 244 -3.92 -41.13 5.16
N ILE A 245 -3.15 -40.05 5.30
CA ILE A 245 -3.57 -38.69 4.92
C ILE A 245 -3.18 -38.39 3.46
N SER A 246 -2.17 -39.09 2.93
CA SER A 246 -1.70 -38.85 1.56
C SER A 246 -2.77 -39.20 0.52
N GLU A 247 -3.04 -38.28 -0.42
CA GLU A 247 -3.97 -38.49 -1.54
C GLU A 247 -3.33 -39.32 -2.67
N THR A 248 -2.70 -40.44 -2.32
CA THR A 248 -2.12 -41.36 -3.29
C THR A 248 -3.23 -42.17 -3.97
N ALA A 249 -3.08 -42.48 -5.27
CA ALA A 249 -4.06 -43.28 -6.02
C ALA A 249 -4.38 -44.64 -5.37
N GLN A 250 -3.42 -45.25 -4.66
CA GLN A 250 -3.61 -46.49 -3.89
C GLN A 250 -4.49 -46.27 -2.66
N ASN A 251 -4.32 -45.16 -1.94
CA ASN A 251 -5.16 -44.81 -0.80
C ASN A 251 -6.58 -44.50 -1.24
N LEU A 252 -6.77 -43.82 -2.37
CA LEU A 252 -8.11 -43.55 -2.91
C LEU A 252 -8.85 -44.84 -3.27
N LYS A 253 -8.14 -45.81 -3.88
CA LYS A 253 -8.68 -47.14 -4.18
C LYS A 253 -9.03 -47.91 -2.90
N PHE A 254 -8.15 -47.89 -1.90
CA PHE A 254 -8.41 -48.52 -0.61
C PHE A 254 -9.59 -47.87 0.12
N HIS A 255 -9.66 -46.53 0.15
CA HIS A 255 -10.78 -45.80 0.74
C HIS A 255 -12.11 -46.12 0.05
N ASN A 256 -12.15 -46.14 -1.28
CA ASN A 256 -13.39 -46.38 -2.00
C ASN A 256 -13.86 -47.85 -1.93
N ASN A 257 -12.92 -48.81 -1.91
CA ASN A 257 -13.24 -50.24 -1.99
C ASN A 257 -13.31 -50.92 -0.60
N GLN A 258 -12.42 -50.55 0.31
CA GLN A 258 -12.19 -51.26 1.57
C GLN A 258 -12.70 -50.48 2.80
N ALA A 259 -12.76 -49.14 2.75
CA ALA A 259 -13.27 -48.37 3.88
C ALA A 259 -14.80 -48.52 3.98
N ALA A 260 -15.25 -49.00 5.14
CA ALA A 260 -16.67 -49.08 5.45
C ALA A 260 -17.30 -47.67 5.45
N GLY A 261 -18.49 -47.53 4.84
CA GLY A 261 -19.23 -46.25 4.79
C GLY A 261 -18.92 -45.34 3.58
N MET A 262 -18.01 -45.71 2.69
CA MET A 262 -17.72 -44.96 1.46
C MET A 262 -18.56 -45.38 0.25
N LYS A 263 -19.32 -46.48 0.35
CA LYS A 263 -20.24 -46.92 -0.70
C LYS A 263 -21.39 -45.92 -0.81
N GLN A 264 -21.61 -45.38 -2.01
CA GLN A 264 -22.69 -44.43 -2.36
C GLN A 264 -24.06 -45.12 -2.45
N VAL A 265 -24.37 -46.05 -1.53
CA VAL A 265 -25.66 -46.72 -1.42
C VAL A 265 -26.33 -46.14 -0.19
N PHE A 266 -27.14 -45.11 -0.39
CA PHE A 266 -27.87 -44.43 0.68
C PHE A 266 -29.37 -44.57 0.45
N ASP A 267 -30.01 -45.44 1.23
CA ASP A 267 -31.47 -45.47 1.31
C ASP A 267 -31.93 -44.24 2.09
N LYS A 268 -32.52 -43.27 1.37
CA LYS A 268 -33.07 -42.06 1.98
C LYS A 268 -34.18 -42.48 2.94
N PRO A 269 -34.11 -42.14 4.24
CA PRO A 269 -35.20 -42.44 5.15
C PRO A 269 -36.47 -41.78 4.62
N THR A 270 -37.51 -42.58 4.39
CA THR A 270 -38.80 -42.06 3.93
C THR A 270 -39.32 -41.10 5.00
N VAL A 271 -39.74 -39.91 4.59
CA VAL A 271 -40.33 -38.94 5.50
C VAL A 271 -41.58 -39.59 6.10
N ASN A 272 -41.52 -39.96 7.37
CA ASN A 272 -42.71 -40.31 8.14
C ASN A 272 -43.56 -39.06 8.24
N LYS A 273 -44.45 -38.88 7.26
CA LYS A 273 -45.50 -37.87 7.31
C LYS A 273 -46.38 -38.26 8.48
N ASN A 274 -46.20 -37.59 9.62
CA ASN A 274 -47.06 -37.75 10.78
C ASN A 274 -48.50 -37.70 10.28
N ARG A 275 -49.19 -38.84 10.39
CA ARG A 275 -50.63 -38.91 10.20
C ARG A 275 -51.22 -38.17 11.39
N ASN A 276 -51.45 -36.87 11.23
CA ASN A 276 -52.19 -36.11 12.22
C ASN A 276 -53.54 -36.81 12.41
N LYS A 277 -53.79 -37.20 13.66
CA LYS A 277 -55.10 -37.60 14.18
C LYS A 277 -55.99 -36.38 14.30
#